data_AF-A0A7V8ZAK4-F1
#
_entry.id   AF-A0A7V8ZAK4-F1
#
_cell.length_a   1.000
_cell.length_b   1.000
_cell.length_c   1.000
_cell.angle_alpha   90.00
_cell.angle_beta   90.00
_cell.angle_gamma   90.00
#
_symmetry.space_group_name_H-M   'P 1'
#
loop_
_entity.id
_entity.type
_entity.pdbx_description
1 polymer ?
#
loop_
_entity_poly.entity_id
_entity_poly.type
_entity_poly.pdbx_seq_one_letter_code
_entity_poly.pdbx_strand_id
1 'polypeptide(L)'
;MNKRLRLLALSLALLAVGCLIFASFQRPVAHAQDEGSTPPPDAQNEPVTQQAINFGVSPAVNDLGDITDPAVSFRQGRAEQNAERPQEVTTPPLSGETNSPEALSSSIQAPAQGPNAVVTPSAPNFEGLSSDDNAAVLGFRVSPPDTIGDVGPTQYVQAVNLL
;
A
#
# COMPACT_ATOMS: atom_id res chain seq x y z
N MET A 1 -45.39 -51.19 -6.47
CA MET A 1 -44.05 -50.57 -6.48
C MET A 1 -43.01 -51.62 -6.13
N ASN A 2 -42.09 -51.89 -7.04
CA ASN A 2 -41.19 -53.05 -6.97
C ASN A 2 -40.24 -52.92 -5.78
N LYS A 3 -40.04 -54.00 -5.01
CA LYS A 3 -39.19 -54.00 -3.80
C LYS A 3 -37.79 -53.42 -4.07
N ARG A 4 -37.25 -53.67 -5.27
CA ARG A 4 -35.96 -53.14 -5.75
C ARG A 4 -35.95 -51.61 -5.92
N LEU A 5 -37.05 -51.02 -6.41
CA LEU A 5 -37.18 -49.58 -6.58
C LEU A 5 -37.27 -48.86 -5.23
N ARG A 6 -37.94 -49.48 -4.25
CA ARG A 6 -38.00 -48.97 -2.87
C ARG A 6 -36.63 -49.00 -2.18
N LEU A 7 -35.88 -50.09 -2.35
CA LEU A 7 -34.53 -50.21 -1.80
C LEU A 7 -33.57 -49.17 -2.40
N LEU A 8 -33.65 -48.93 -3.71
CA LEU A 8 -32.81 -47.94 -4.39
C LEU A 8 -33.17 -46.50 -3.96
N ALA A 9 -34.46 -46.18 -3.83
CA ALA A 9 -34.88 -44.88 -3.32
C ALA A 9 -34.41 -44.64 -1.88
N LEU A 10 -34.43 -45.67 -1.04
CA LEU A 10 -34.00 -45.58 0.36
C LEU A 10 -32.47 -45.42 0.46
N SER A 11 -31.68 -46.12 -0.37
CA SER A 11 -30.23 -45.93 -0.41
C SER A 11 -29.85 -44.53 -0.90
N LEU A 12 -30.58 -43.99 -1.87
CA LEU A 12 -30.32 -42.64 -2.39
C LEU A 12 -30.65 -41.56 -1.34
N ALA A 13 -31.76 -41.74 -0.61
CA ALA A 13 -32.13 -40.85 0.48
C ALA A 13 -31.11 -40.87 1.63
N LEU A 14 -30.62 -42.06 2.01
CA LEU A 14 -29.58 -42.19 3.03
C LEU A 14 -28.26 -41.53 2.60
N LEU A 15 -27.88 -41.68 1.32
CA LEU A 15 -26.69 -41.02 0.78
C LEU A 15 -26.82 -39.49 0.84
N ALA A 16 -27.97 -38.94 0.42
CA ALA A 16 -28.22 -37.51 0.43
C ALA A 16 -28.18 -36.92 1.84
N VAL A 17 -28.75 -37.61 2.83
CA VAL A 17 -28.70 -37.21 4.25
C VAL A 17 -27.26 -37.29 4.77
N GLY A 18 -26.51 -38.34 4.44
CA GLY A 18 -25.10 -38.47 4.80
C GLY A 18 -24.24 -37.33 4.26
N CYS A 19 -24.46 -36.91 3.01
CA CYS A 19 -23.74 -35.79 2.39
C CYS A 19 -24.06 -34.45 3.08
N LEU A 20 -25.33 -34.20 3.43
CA LEU A 20 -25.73 -32.99 4.14
C LEU A 20 -25.11 -32.92 5.55
N ILE A 21 -25.08 -34.04 6.27
CA ILE A 21 -24.44 -34.11 7.59
C ILE A 21 -22.93 -33.85 7.46
N PHE A 22 -22.26 -34.48 6.48
CA PHE A 22 -20.82 -34.28 6.26
C PHE A 22 -20.46 -32.84 5.88
N ALA A 23 -21.32 -32.16 5.11
CA ALA A 23 -21.14 -30.75 4.77
C ALA A 23 -21.37 -29.80 5.96
N SER A 24 -22.11 -30.24 6.99
CA SER A 24 -22.41 -29.43 8.19
C SER A 24 -21.36 -29.54 9.30
N PHE A 25 -20.45 -30.51 9.23
CA PHE A 25 -19.28 -30.54 10.11
C PHE A 25 -18.33 -29.43 9.68
N GLN A 26 -18.38 -28.29 10.38
CA GLN A 26 -17.37 -27.25 10.30
C GLN A 26 -16.01 -27.91 10.52
N ARG A 27 -15.15 -27.86 9.49
CA ARG A 27 -13.76 -28.29 9.63
C ARG A 27 -13.17 -27.48 10.76
N PRO A 28 -12.54 -28.09 11.79
CA PRO A 28 -11.80 -27.30 12.75
C PRO A 28 -10.73 -26.54 11.97
N VAL A 29 -10.86 -25.22 11.93
CA VAL A 29 -9.77 -24.35 11.49
C VAL A 29 -8.68 -24.60 12.52
N ALA A 30 -7.61 -25.27 12.09
CA ALA A 30 -6.42 -25.43 12.90
C ALA A 30 -5.80 -24.04 13.09
N HIS A 31 -6.28 -23.31 14.08
CA HIS A 31 -5.54 -22.18 14.65
C HIS A 31 -4.40 -22.78 15.48
N ALA A 32 -3.32 -23.15 14.80
CA ALA A 32 -2.02 -23.23 15.45
C ALA A 32 -1.56 -21.80 15.72
N GLN A 33 -2.13 -21.18 16.76
CA GLN A 33 -1.49 -20.04 17.41
C GLN A 33 -0.38 -20.63 18.27
N ASP A 34 0.82 -20.70 17.71
CA ASP A 34 2.02 -20.85 18.51
C ASP A 34 2.43 -19.44 18.93
N GLU A 35 2.15 -19.10 20.19
CA GLU A 35 2.71 -17.91 20.81
C GLU A 35 4.24 -18.05 20.85
N GLY A 36 4.93 -17.40 19.91
CA GLY A 36 6.37 -17.18 20.02
C GLY A 36 7.27 -17.85 18.98
N SER A 37 6.73 -18.33 17.85
CA SER A 37 7.57 -18.89 16.79
C SER A 37 7.70 -17.92 15.61
N THR A 38 8.94 -17.49 15.36
CA THR A 38 9.38 -16.75 14.17
C THR A 38 8.73 -17.32 12.89
N PRO A 39 8.19 -16.46 12.00
CA PRO A 39 7.54 -16.94 10.79
C PRO A 39 8.52 -17.76 9.94
N PRO A 40 8.04 -18.83 9.26
CA PRO A 40 8.85 -19.56 8.29
C PRO A 40 9.33 -18.61 7.19
N PRO A 41 10.55 -18.80 6.65
CA PRO A 41 11.20 -17.86 5.73
C PRO A 41 10.41 -17.60 4.43
N ASP A 42 9.49 -18.49 4.07
CA ASP A 42 8.65 -18.37 2.86
C ASP A 42 7.36 -17.56 3.07
N ALA A 43 7.01 -17.17 4.29
CA ALA A 43 5.83 -16.34 4.56
C ALA A 43 6.04 -14.85 4.21
N GLN A 44 7.23 -14.46 3.77
CA GLN A 44 7.58 -13.06 3.46
C GLN A 44 6.90 -12.50 2.21
N ASN A 45 6.34 -13.37 1.35
CA ASN A 45 5.75 -12.97 0.06
C ASN A 45 4.26 -13.30 -0.07
N GLU A 46 3.58 -13.66 1.03
CA GLU A 46 2.13 -13.85 1.00
C GLU A 46 1.39 -12.52 1.17
N PRO A 47 0.27 -12.30 0.44
CA PRO A 47 -0.53 -11.09 0.62
C PRO A 47 -1.11 -11.04 2.03
N VAL A 48 -0.64 -10.07 2.82
CA VAL A 48 -1.17 -9.79 4.16
C VAL A 48 -2.39 -8.88 4.02
N THR A 49 -3.56 -9.39 4.38
CA THR A 49 -4.77 -8.58 4.51
C THR A 49 -5.05 -8.31 5.99
N GLN A 50 -5.32 -7.06 6.34
CA GLN A 50 -5.80 -6.70 7.68
C GLN A 50 -7.13 -5.96 7.56
N GLN A 51 -8.00 -6.16 8.55
CA GLN A 51 -9.27 -5.42 8.63
C GLN A 51 -9.00 -4.01 9.17
N ALA A 52 -9.61 -2.99 8.56
CA ALA A 52 -9.51 -1.63 9.06
C ALA A 52 -10.11 -1.53 10.47
N ILE A 53 -9.36 -0.96 11.41
CA ILE A 53 -9.80 -0.78 12.80
C ILE A 53 -10.78 0.40 12.92
N ASN A 54 -10.52 1.50 12.20
CA ASN A 54 -11.38 2.68 12.17
C ASN A 54 -11.13 3.51 10.90
N PHE A 55 -12.13 4.29 10.50
CA PHE A 55 -12.04 5.25 9.41
C PHE A 55 -12.05 6.67 9.99
N GLY A 56 -11.04 7.47 9.64
CA GLY A 56 -11.00 8.89 10.01
C GLY A 56 -12.08 9.67 9.27
N VAL A 57 -12.89 10.44 9.99
CA VAL A 57 -13.85 11.39 9.41
C VAL A 57 -13.38 12.80 9.73
N SER A 58 -13.15 13.62 8.70
CA SER A 58 -12.82 15.03 8.89
C SER A 58 -14.07 15.83 9.31
N PRO A 59 -13.91 16.94 10.04
CA PRO A 59 -14.99 17.92 10.22
C PRO A 59 -15.56 18.39 8.87
N ALA A 60 -16.82 18.84 8.85
CA ALA A 60 -17.37 19.44 7.64
C ALA A 60 -16.67 20.78 7.37
N VAL A 61 -16.68 21.23 6.11
CA VAL A 61 -16.06 22.52 5.75
C VAL A 61 -16.66 23.69 6.53
N ASN A 62 -17.96 23.63 6.86
CA ASN A 62 -18.63 24.64 7.69
C ASN A 62 -18.22 24.59 9.17
N ASP A 63 -17.64 23.47 9.62
CA ASP A 63 -17.13 23.30 10.99
C ASP A 63 -15.66 23.75 11.10
N LEU A 64 -14.99 23.94 9.96
CA LEU A 64 -13.74 24.67 9.91
C LEU A 64 -14.08 26.13 10.18
N GLY A 65 -13.77 26.60 11.39
CA GLY A 65 -14.07 27.96 11.81
C GLY A 65 -13.64 28.99 10.77
N ASP A 66 -14.33 30.13 10.76
CA ASP A 66 -14.04 31.22 9.83
C ASP A 66 -12.57 31.61 9.93
N ILE A 67 -11.84 31.54 8.82
CA ILE A 67 -10.45 32.01 8.75
C ILE A 67 -10.53 33.53 8.68
N THR A 68 -10.83 34.17 9.82
CA THR A 68 -10.78 35.63 9.99
C THR A 68 -9.35 36.16 10.09
N ASP A 69 -8.33 35.33 9.85
CA ASP A 69 -6.99 35.83 9.66
C ASP A 69 -6.99 36.69 8.40
N PRO A 70 -6.60 37.98 8.50
CA PRO A 70 -6.56 38.85 7.34
C PRO A 70 -5.68 38.16 6.32
N ALA A 71 -6.23 37.89 5.13
CA ALA A 71 -5.53 37.25 4.04
C ALA A 71 -4.17 37.94 3.88
N VAL A 72 -3.12 37.31 4.40
CA VAL A 72 -1.77 37.80 4.26
C VAL A 72 -1.52 37.61 2.79
N SER A 73 -1.64 38.71 2.05
CA SER A 73 -1.48 38.70 0.60
C SER A 73 -0.18 37.96 0.29
N PHE A 74 -0.28 36.79 -0.34
CA PHE A 74 0.83 35.94 -0.78
C PHE A 74 1.84 36.65 -1.70
N ARG A 75 1.63 37.94 -1.99
CA ARG A 75 2.50 38.79 -2.80
C ARG A 75 3.51 39.62 -2.03
N GLN A 76 3.50 39.61 -0.70
CA GLN A 76 4.52 40.29 0.08
C GLN A 76 5.18 39.25 0.97
N GLY A 77 6.40 38.85 0.57
CA GLY A 77 7.22 37.87 1.28
C GLY A 77 7.35 38.25 2.74
N ARG A 78 6.47 37.70 3.56
CA ARG A 78 6.64 37.64 5.00
C ARG A 78 7.69 36.57 5.19
N ALA A 79 8.92 37.00 5.48
CA ALA A 79 9.90 36.09 6.05
C ALA A 79 9.20 35.46 7.27
N GLU A 80 8.81 34.20 7.14
CA GLU A 80 8.45 33.40 8.28
C GLU A 80 9.69 33.37 9.15
N GLN A 81 9.70 34.22 10.17
CA GLN A 81 10.64 34.09 11.25
C GLN A 81 10.23 32.78 11.93
N ASN A 82 10.86 31.70 11.50
CA ASN A 82 10.89 30.42 12.21
C ASN A 82 11.43 30.74 13.60
N ALA A 83 10.56 31.17 14.51
CA ALA A 83 10.84 31.09 15.93
C ALA A 83 11.03 29.59 16.16
N GLU A 84 12.30 29.21 16.35
CA GLU A 84 12.78 27.85 16.50
C GLU A 84 11.89 27.11 17.49
N ARG A 85 10.86 26.43 16.97
CA ARG A 85 10.07 25.51 17.78
C ARG A 85 11.05 24.36 18.04
N PRO A 86 11.40 24.04 19.30
CA PRO A 86 12.29 22.93 19.56
C PRO A 86 11.67 21.70 18.94
N GLN A 87 12.27 21.19 17.86
CA GLN A 87 11.90 19.89 17.33
C GLN A 87 12.31 18.90 18.41
N GLU A 88 11.33 18.31 19.08
CA GLU A 88 11.58 17.15 19.91
C GLU A 88 11.88 15.98 18.96
N VAL A 89 13.13 15.94 18.51
CA VAL A 89 13.67 14.84 17.74
C VAL A 89 13.86 13.69 18.73
N THR A 90 12.83 12.88 18.92
CA THR A 90 12.99 11.56 19.53
C THR A 90 13.76 10.66 18.57
N THR A 91 15.08 10.75 18.60
CA THR A 91 15.95 9.70 18.05
C THR A 91 15.89 8.51 19.00
N PRO A 92 15.50 7.30 18.55
CA PRO A 92 15.73 6.11 19.36
C PRO A 92 17.24 5.96 19.60
N PRO A 93 17.69 5.44 20.76
CA PRO A 93 19.11 5.35 21.06
C PRO A 93 19.81 4.48 20.01
N LEU A 94 20.83 5.04 19.34
CA LEU A 94 21.77 4.26 18.56
C LEU A 94 22.56 3.38 19.53
N SER A 95 22.36 2.07 19.46
CA SER A 95 23.19 1.11 20.16
C SER A 95 24.57 1.05 19.52
N GLY A 96 25.60 1.52 20.23
CA GLY A 96 27.02 1.32 19.88
C GLY A 96 27.89 2.57 20.05
N GLU A 97 29.14 2.38 20.47
CA GLU A 97 30.14 3.44 20.59
C GLU A 97 30.55 3.96 19.21
N THR A 98 30.33 5.25 18.93
CA THR A 98 30.60 5.90 17.63
C THR A 98 31.87 6.77 17.60
N ASN A 99 32.70 6.73 18.65
CA ASN A 99 33.86 7.61 18.78
C ASN A 99 35.20 6.96 18.40
N SER A 100 35.21 6.01 17.48
CA SER A 100 36.46 5.49 16.91
C SER A 100 36.76 6.15 15.55
N PRO A 101 38.03 6.49 15.23
CA PRO A 101 38.40 6.98 13.90
C PRO A 101 38.04 6.00 12.78
N GLU A 102 37.96 4.70 13.07
CA GLU A 102 37.49 3.68 12.12
C GLU A 102 35.99 3.82 11.81
N ALA A 103 35.16 4.26 12.77
CA ALA A 103 33.72 4.48 12.57
C ALA A 103 33.44 5.68 11.62
N LEU A 104 34.28 6.72 11.67
CA LEU A 104 34.19 7.83 10.72
C LEU A 104 34.58 7.35 9.31
N SER A 105 35.62 6.54 9.21
CA SER A 105 36.14 6.02 7.93
C SER A 105 35.16 5.05 7.27
N SER A 106 34.47 4.20 8.05
CA SER A 106 33.45 3.30 7.54
C SER A 106 32.18 4.02 7.08
N SER A 107 31.84 5.17 7.66
CA SER A 107 30.70 6.00 7.21
C SER A 107 30.93 6.73 5.89
N ILE A 108 32.20 6.95 5.49
CA ILE A 108 32.55 7.63 4.23
C ILE A 108 32.66 6.63 3.07
N GLN A 109 32.92 5.35 3.35
CA GLN A 109 33.11 4.31 2.32
C GLN A 109 32.06 3.20 2.29
N ALA A 110 31.12 3.16 3.23
CA ALA A 110 29.97 2.26 3.13
C ALA A 110 28.87 2.94 2.31
N PRO A 111 28.42 2.38 1.17
CA PRO A 111 27.10 2.71 0.69
C PRO A 111 26.13 2.34 1.81
N ALA A 112 25.33 3.30 2.27
CA ALA A 112 24.33 3.06 3.30
C ALA A 112 23.37 1.97 2.80
N GLN A 113 23.62 0.71 3.19
CA GLN A 113 22.67 -0.37 3.01
C GLN A 113 21.62 -0.22 4.11
N GLY A 114 20.70 0.72 3.91
CA GLY A 114 19.48 0.80 4.69
C GLY A 114 18.62 -0.46 4.45
N PRO A 115 17.81 -0.88 5.44
CA PRO A 115 16.86 -1.97 5.24
C PRO A 115 15.89 -1.55 4.14
N ASN A 116 15.95 -2.25 3.01
CA ASN A 116 15.35 -1.88 1.73
C ASN A 116 15.84 -0.51 1.21
N ALA A 117 17.03 -0.50 0.62
CA ALA A 117 17.25 0.34 -0.54
C ALA A 117 16.21 -0.04 -1.60
N VAL A 118 15.02 0.56 -1.51
CA VAL A 118 14.14 0.72 -2.65
C VAL A 118 15.04 1.32 -3.70
N VAL A 119 15.28 0.57 -4.77
CA VAL A 119 15.99 1.07 -5.94
C VAL A 119 15.23 2.32 -6.34
N THR A 120 15.71 3.50 -5.94
CA THR A 120 15.22 4.75 -6.50
C THR A 120 15.49 4.58 -7.99
N PRO A 121 14.46 4.52 -8.85
CA PRO A 121 14.70 4.43 -10.27
C PRO A 121 15.64 5.59 -10.58
N SER A 122 16.82 5.27 -11.15
CA SER A 122 17.76 6.28 -11.63
C SER A 122 16.94 7.36 -12.30
N ALA A 123 16.96 8.59 -11.74
CA ALA A 123 16.00 9.65 -12.02
C ALA A 123 15.46 9.51 -13.46
N PRO A 124 14.22 9.03 -13.66
CA PRO A 124 13.77 8.70 -15.00
C PRO A 124 13.89 9.97 -15.83
N ASN A 125 14.60 9.90 -16.95
CA ASN A 125 14.56 10.97 -17.94
C ASN A 125 13.07 11.15 -18.28
N PHE A 126 12.52 12.30 -17.89
CA PHE A 126 11.09 12.55 -17.98
C PHE A 126 10.76 13.01 -19.40
N GLU A 127 10.71 12.06 -20.33
CA GLU A 127 10.45 12.32 -21.76
C GLU A 127 8.95 12.42 -22.10
N GLY A 128 8.06 12.21 -21.12
CA GLY A 128 6.60 12.19 -21.29
C GLY A 128 6.09 10.93 -22.02
N LEU A 129 4.77 10.71 -22.00
CA LEU A 129 4.14 9.58 -22.69
C LEU A 129 3.89 9.87 -24.18
N SER A 130 4.13 8.87 -25.04
CA SER A 130 3.77 8.92 -26.47
C SER A 130 2.27 8.70 -26.70
N SER A 131 1.75 9.18 -27.83
CA SER A 131 0.39 8.93 -28.35
C SER A 131 0.43 8.29 -29.74
N ASP A 132 1.44 7.50 -30.05
CA ASP A 132 1.52 6.80 -31.33
C ASP A 132 0.46 5.68 -31.44
N ASP A 133 0.11 5.07 -30.32
CA ASP A 133 -0.95 4.04 -30.24
C ASP A 133 -2.31 4.63 -30.64
N ASN A 134 -2.60 5.85 -30.16
CA ASN A 134 -3.76 6.63 -30.61
C ASN A 134 -3.80 6.80 -32.13
N ALA A 135 -2.67 7.18 -32.74
CA ALA A 135 -2.61 7.33 -34.19
C ALA A 135 -2.83 5.99 -34.91
N ALA A 136 -2.30 4.89 -34.37
CA ALA A 136 -2.45 3.56 -34.93
C ALA A 136 -3.89 3.02 -34.83
N VAL A 137 -4.60 3.32 -33.74
CA VAL A 137 -5.96 2.79 -33.48
C VAL A 137 -7.05 3.72 -34.00
N LEU A 138 -6.91 5.04 -33.79
CA LEU A 138 -7.95 6.03 -34.10
C LEU A 138 -7.74 6.71 -35.46
N GLY A 139 -6.57 6.54 -36.08
CA GLY A 139 -6.20 7.24 -37.32
C GLY A 139 -5.85 8.72 -37.12
N PHE A 140 -5.83 9.19 -35.87
CA PHE A 140 -5.38 10.53 -35.50
C PHE A 140 -4.81 10.51 -34.07
N ARG A 141 -4.03 11.54 -33.73
CA ARG A 141 -3.57 11.81 -32.37
C ARG A 141 -3.56 13.31 -32.10
N VAL A 142 -3.56 13.67 -30.82
CA VAL A 142 -3.29 15.04 -30.38
C VAL A 142 -1.78 15.20 -30.20
N SER A 143 -1.21 16.31 -30.68
CA SER A 143 0.23 16.62 -30.54
C SER A 143 0.41 18.05 -30.02
N PRO A 144 1.06 18.25 -28.85
CA PRO A 144 1.62 17.21 -27.97
C PRO A 144 0.53 16.32 -27.33
N PRO A 145 0.88 15.12 -26.85
CA PRO A 145 -0.02 14.25 -26.09
C PRO A 145 -0.74 14.96 -24.93
N ASP A 146 -2.05 14.78 -24.80
CA ASP A 146 -2.83 15.31 -23.67
C ASP A 146 -2.75 14.33 -22.50
N THR A 147 -1.78 14.57 -21.61
CA THR A 147 -1.49 13.66 -20.51
C THR A 147 -2.03 14.16 -19.18
N ILE A 148 -2.52 13.24 -18.36
CA ILE A 148 -2.83 13.45 -16.94
C ILE A 148 -1.88 12.62 -16.09
N GLY A 149 -1.53 13.09 -14.89
CA GLY A 149 -0.68 12.32 -14.00
C GLY A 149 -0.94 12.60 -12.53
N ASP A 150 -0.43 11.72 -11.68
CA ASP A 150 -0.57 11.75 -10.22
C ASP A 150 0.75 11.39 -9.54
N VAL A 151 0.98 11.95 -8.35
CA VAL A 151 2.20 11.78 -7.56
C VAL A 151 1.92 10.94 -6.31
N GLY A 152 2.65 9.84 -6.16
CA GLY A 152 2.76 9.08 -4.92
C GLY A 152 4.04 9.43 -4.14
N PRO A 153 4.22 8.88 -2.94
CA PRO A 153 5.40 9.17 -2.09
C PRO A 153 6.75 8.87 -2.74
N THR A 154 6.79 7.94 -3.69
CA THR A 154 8.02 7.49 -4.37
C THR A 154 7.90 7.39 -5.88
N GLN A 155 6.72 7.67 -6.45
CA GLN A 155 6.42 7.39 -7.86
C GLN A 155 5.55 8.48 -8.48
N TYR A 156 5.73 8.71 -9.78
CA TYR A 156 4.81 9.50 -10.60
C TYR A 156 4.17 8.58 -11.64
N VAL A 157 2.84 8.64 -11.75
CA VAL A 157 2.08 7.90 -12.75
C VAL A 157 1.51 8.90 -13.76
N GLN A 158 1.58 8.56 -15.04
CA GLN A 158 1.04 9.37 -16.14
C GLN A 158 0.18 8.48 -17.03
N ALA A 159 -0.81 9.08 -17.68
CA ALA A 159 -1.62 8.47 -18.74
C ALA A 159 -1.91 9.51 -19.83
N VAL A 160 -2.22 9.04 -21.04
CA VAL A 160 -2.77 9.88 -22.12
C VAL A 160 -4.30 9.76 -22.05
N ASN A 161 -5.03 10.86 -22.22
CA ASN A 161 -6.50 10.87 -22.15
C ASN A 161 -7.19 10.20 -23.35
N LEU A 162 -6.42 9.62 -24.26
CA LEU A 162 -6.85 8.90 -25.45
C LEU A 162 -6.09 7.54 -25.50
N LEU A 163 -6.67 6.57 -26.21
CA LEU A 163 -6.29 5.15 -26.29
C LEU A 163 -4.83 4.77 -26.59
#